data_AF-A0A2G5B275-F1
#
_entry.id   AF-A0A2G5B275-F1
#
_cell.length_a   1.000
_cell.length_b   1.000
_cell.length_c   1.000
_cell.angle_alpha   90.00
_cell.angle_beta   90.00
_cell.angle_gamma   90.00
#
_symmetry.space_group_name_H-M   'P 1'
#
loop_
_entity.id
_entity.type
_entity.pdbx_description
1 polymer ?
#
loop_
_entity_poly.entity_id
_entity_poly.type
_entity_poly.pdbx_seq_one_letter_code
_entity_poly.pdbx_strand_id
1 'polypeptide(L)'
;MGTIRREPLLDGTKGIWQQQVLRAHWYIVMSPVGRSLKTVNSEEDLVIVLAEAMHCHNTILNDCSVLHCDISMNNILVVREDQCSLLRGLLIDFDFAVSVDRNKLTARPAQSGTLPYMSIANFENIATEHTALDDWESLLYVIC
;
A
#
# COMPACT_ATOMS: atom_id res chain seq x y z
N MET A 1 -5.71 58.59 7.28
CA MET A 1 -4.64 58.42 8.29
C MET A 1 -3.86 57.17 7.93
N GLY A 2 -2.62 57.35 7.47
CA GLY A 2 -1.83 56.33 6.80
C GLY A 2 -1.19 55.32 7.75
N THR A 3 -1.28 54.04 7.38
CA THR A 3 -0.70 52.92 8.12
C THR A 3 0.81 52.91 7.94
N ILE A 4 1.55 53.11 9.02
CA ILE A 4 3.02 53.13 9.05
C ILE A 4 3.52 51.70 8.81
N ARG A 5 4.07 51.45 7.63
CA ARG A 5 4.91 50.28 7.34
C ARG A 5 6.15 50.38 8.23
N ARG A 6 6.34 49.43 9.16
CA ARG A 6 7.60 49.29 9.89
C ARG A 6 8.53 48.45 9.04
N GLU A 7 9.57 49.06 8.48
CA GLU A 7 10.69 48.33 7.90
C GLU A 7 11.53 47.70 9.03
N PRO A 8 12.05 46.47 8.87
CA PRO A 8 12.85 45.85 9.91
C PRO A 8 14.22 46.54 9.96
N LEU A 9 14.59 47.02 11.14
CA LEU A 9 15.92 47.51 11.45
C LEU A 9 16.90 46.33 11.36
N LEU A 10 17.85 46.39 10.43
CA LEU A 10 18.94 45.42 10.32
C LEU A 10 19.97 45.69 11.43
N ASP A 11 19.65 45.30 12.66
CA ASP A 11 20.63 45.19 13.73
C ASP A 11 21.33 43.82 13.63
N GLY A 12 22.67 43.87 13.62
CA GLY A 12 23.59 42.79 13.26
C GLY A 12 23.71 41.65 14.27
N THR A 13 22.76 41.46 15.17
CA THR A 13 22.68 40.26 15.98
C THR A 13 22.09 39.12 15.16
N LYS A 14 22.94 38.18 14.73
CA LYS A 14 22.54 36.90 14.13
C LYS A 14 21.63 36.14 15.10
N GLY A 15 20.33 36.41 15.02
CA GLY A 15 19.31 35.59 15.66
C GLY A 15 19.46 34.17 15.15
N ILE A 16 19.47 33.22 16.08
CA ILE A 16 19.40 31.79 15.77
C ILE A 16 18.02 31.57 15.15
N TRP A 17 17.96 31.56 13.82
CA TRP A 17 16.76 31.14 13.11
C TRP A 17 16.53 29.67 13.45
N GLN A 18 15.64 29.38 14.39
CA GLN A 18 15.05 28.06 14.47
C GLN A 18 14.25 27.88 13.18
N GLN A 19 14.80 27.12 12.25
CA GLN A 19 14.12 26.70 11.05
C GLN A 19 12.87 25.95 11.48
N GLN A 20 11.71 26.61 11.46
CA GLN A 20 10.44 25.94 11.67
C GLN A 20 10.29 24.93 10.55
N VAL A 21 10.37 23.65 10.89
CA VAL A 21 10.19 22.55 9.94
C VAL A 21 8.75 22.64 9.44
N LEU A 22 8.57 23.07 8.19
CA LEU A 22 7.26 23.10 7.54
C LEU A 22 6.81 21.64 7.38
N ARG A 23 5.78 21.22 8.13
CA ARG A 23 5.17 19.89 7.97
C ARG A 23 4.00 20.00 7.00
N ALA A 24 4.14 19.36 5.85
CA ALA A 24 3.04 19.12 4.93
C ALA A 24 2.50 17.70 5.16
N HIS A 25 1.17 17.56 5.20
CA HIS A 25 0.48 16.27 5.32
C HIS A 25 -0.30 16.01 4.04
N TRP A 26 -0.22 14.78 3.54
CA TRP A 26 -0.94 14.31 2.37
C TRP A 26 -2.07 13.36 2.81
N TYR A 27 -3.23 13.47 2.18
CA TYR A 27 -4.39 12.62 2.45
C TYR A 27 -4.91 12.06 1.14
N ILE A 28 -5.09 10.74 1.09
CA ILE A 28 -5.77 10.05 0.00
C ILE A 28 -7.11 9.59 0.56
N VAL A 29 -8.20 10.03 -0.07
CA VAL A 29 -9.56 9.62 0.28
C VAL A 29 -10.07 8.71 -0.82
N MET A 30 -10.50 7.51 -0.45
CA MET A 30 -10.88 6.45 -1.39
C MET A 30 -12.27 5.90 -1.10
N SER A 31 -12.89 5.34 -2.14
CA SER A 31 -14.17 4.64 -2.10
C SER A 31 -14.10 3.43 -3.04
N PRO A 32 -14.81 2.32 -2.77
CA PRO A 32 -15.76 2.12 -1.67
C PRO A 32 -15.08 1.91 -0.30
N VAL A 33 -15.84 2.10 0.78
CA VAL A 33 -15.36 1.80 2.14
C VAL A 33 -15.58 0.33 2.42
N GLY A 34 -14.48 -0.40 2.63
CA GLY A 34 -14.51 -1.82 2.99
C GLY A 34 -14.46 -2.07 4.50
N ARG A 35 -14.67 -3.33 4.87
CA ARG A 35 -14.51 -3.86 6.24
C ARG A 35 -13.30 -4.77 6.32
N SER A 36 -12.75 -4.97 7.51
CA SER A 36 -11.64 -5.91 7.71
C SER A 36 -12.01 -7.33 7.27
N LEU A 37 -11.05 -8.06 6.70
CA LEU A 37 -11.18 -9.47 6.37
C LEU A 37 -11.59 -10.34 7.57
N LYS A 38 -11.23 -9.92 8.80
CA LYS A 38 -11.65 -10.56 10.06
C LYS A 38 -13.17 -10.62 10.27
N THR A 39 -13.94 -9.83 9.51
CA THR A 39 -15.41 -9.77 9.64
C THR A 39 -16.12 -10.86 8.84
N VAL A 40 -15.39 -11.60 8.00
CA VAL A 40 -15.92 -12.75 7.27
C VAL A 40 -16.22 -13.89 8.23
N ASN A 41 -17.40 -14.50 8.09
CA ASN A 41 -17.86 -15.58 8.98
C ASN A 41 -18.06 -16.92 8.25
N SER A 42 -17.78 -16.99 6.95
CA SER A 42 -17.89 -18.20 6.13
C SER A 42 -16.59 -18.41 5.35
N GLU A 43 -16.16 -19.66 5.25
CA GLU A 43 -15.02 -20.06 4.43
C GLU A 43 -15.25 -19.76 2.95
N GLU A 44 -16.50 -19.91 2.47
CA GLU A 44 -16.86 -19.57 1.09
C GLU A 44 -16.71 -18.06 0.84
N ASP A 45 -17.21 -17.24 1.76
CA ASP A 45 -17.07 -15.79 1.69
C ASP A 45 -15.59 -15.36 1.70
N LEU A 46 -14.75 -16.04 2.48
CA LEU A 46 -13.32 -15.77 2.54
C LEU A 46 -12.66 -16.05 1.19
N VAL A 47 -12.94 -17.22 0.62
CA VAL A 47 -12.39 -17.61 -0.69
C VAL A 47 -12.84 -16.64 -1.78
N ILE A 48 -14.10 -16.20 -1.78
CA ILE A 48 -14.61 -15.22 -2.75
C ILE A 48 -13.85 -13.89 -2.63
N VAL A 49 -13.69 -13.37 -1.41
CA VAL A 49 -12.99 -12.09 -1.16
C VAL A 49 -11.53 -12.17 -1.58
N LEU A 50 -10.84 -13.25 -1.23
CA LEU A 50 -9.44 -13.46 -1.62
C LEU A 50 -9.28 -13.61 -3.14
N ALA A 51 -10.20 -14.34 -3.79
CA ALA A 51 -10.19 -14.51 -5.24
C ALA A 51 -10.39 -13.17 -5.98
N GLU A 52 -11.33 -12.34 -5.52
CA GLU A 52 -11.57 -11.01 -6.09
C GLU A 52 -10.36 -10.08 -5.90
N ALA A 53 -9.73 -10.11 -4.71
CA ALA A 53 -8.52 -9.33 -4.46
C ALA A 53 -7.35 -9.75 -5.38
N MET A 54 -7.18 -11.06 -5.60
CA MET A 54 -6.14 -11.56 -6.48
C MET A 54 -6.47 -11.41 -7.96
N HIS A 55 -7.75 -11.38 -8.32
CA HIS A 55 -8.17 -10.96 -9.65
C HIS A 55 -7.76 -9.51 -9.90
N CYS A 56 -8.03 -8.60 -8.95
CA CYS A 56 -7.59 -7.22 -9.00
C CYS A 56 -6.05 -7.10 -9.10
N HIS A 57 -5.31 -7.84 -8.28
CA HIS A 57 -3.85 -7.92 -8.36
C HIS A 57 -3.38 -8.28 -9.78
N ASN A 58 -3.94 -9.34 -10.37
CA ASN A 58 -3.56 -9.79 -11.71
C ASN A 58 -3.90 -8.75 -12.79
N THR A 59 -5.04 -8.07 -12.68
CA THR A 59 -5.40 -6.97 -13.58
C THR A 59 -4.39 -5.83 -13.49
N ILE A 60 -4.00 -5.42 -12.27
CA ILE A 60 -2.98 -4.38 -12.06
C ILE A 60 -1.63 -4.80 -12.63
N LEU A 61 -1.22 -6.05 -12.41
CA LEU A 61 0.01 -6.58 -12.98
C LEU A 61 0.00 -6.56 -14.51
N ASN A 62 -1.10 -6.99 -15.13
CA ASN A 62 -1.20 -7.08 -16.59
C ASN A 62 -1.28 -5.71 -17.26
N ASP A 63 -2.08 -4.80 -16.70
CA ASP A 63 -2.39 -3.52 -17.32
C ASP A 63 -1.38 -2.43 -16.95
N CYS A 64 -0.84 -2.48 -15.73
CA CYS A 64 0.05 -1.46 -15.19
C CYS A 64 1.50 -1.96 -14.98
N SER A 65 1.77 -3.26 -15.09
CA SER A 65 3.08 -3.84 -14.77
C SER A 65 3.53 -3.49 -13.34
N VAL A 66 2.64 -3.70 -12.37
CA VAL A 66 2.88 -3.43 -10.94
C VAL A 66 2.57 -4.68 -10.11
N LEU A 67 3.49 -5.04 -9.22
CA LEU A 67 3.33 -6.04 -8.16
C LEU A 67 2.96 -5.35 -6.85
N HIS A 68 2.21 -6.03 -5.98
CA HIS A 68 1.76 -5.46 -4.72
C HIS A 68 2.83 -5.55 -3.62
N CYS A 69 3.53 -6.69 -3.54
CA CYS A 69 4.63 -6.97 -2.59
C CYS A 69 4.28 -6.96 -1.09
N ASP A 70 3.08 -6.54 -0.70
CA ASP A 70 2.59 -6.61 0.68
C ASP A 70 1.17 -7.19 0.79
N ILE A 71 0.93 -8.35 0.18
CA ILE A 71 -0.34 -9.07 0.35
C ILE A 71 -0.43 -9.52 1.82
N SER A 72 -1.45 -9.03 2.52
CA SER A 72 -1.67 -9.33 3.94
C SER A 72 -3.16 -9.29 4.27
N MET A 73 -3.54 -9.89 5.41
CA MET A 73 -4.92 -9.86 5.89
C MET A 73 -5.45 -8.43 6.15
N ASN A 74 -4.56 -7.47 6.38
CA ASN A 74 -4.95 -6.07 6.63
C ASN A 74 -5.11 -5.25 5.35
N ASN A 75 -4.51 -5.72 4.25
CA ASN A 75 -4.51 -5.03 2.95
C ASN A 75 -5.60 -5.54 2.01
N ILE A 76 -6.42 -6.48 2.48
CA ILE A 76 -7.60 -6.98 1.78
C ILE A 76 -8.85 -6.60 2.57
N LEU A 77 -9.70 -5.80 1.95
CA LEU A 77 -10.97 -5.37 2.53
C LEU A 77 -12.15 -6.11 1.90
N VAL A 78 -13.16 -6.35 2.72
CA VAL A 78 -14.45 -6.91 2.32
C VAL A 78 -15.38 -5.76 1.93
N VAL A 79 -15.90 -5.79 0.71
CA VAL A 79 -16.87 -4.81 0.23
C VAL A 79 -18.18 -5.49 -0.10
N ARG A 80 -19.26 -4.98 0.48
CA ARG A 80 -20.64 -5.40 0.21
C ARG A 80 -21.54 -4.17 0.29
N GLU A 81 -22.18 -3.81 -0.83
CA GLU A 81 -23.07 -2.63 -0.91
C GLU A 81 -24.37 -2.85 -0.13
N ASP A 82 -25.00 -4.01 -0.28
CA ASP A 82 -26.13 -4.47 0.52
C ASP A 82 -26.10 -6.00 0.73
N GLN A 83 -27.02 -6.53 1.53
CA GLN A 83 -27.04 -7.97 1.84
C GLN A 83 -27.33 -8.87 0.63
N CYS A 84 -27.89 -8.31 -0.45
CA CYS A 84 -28.21 -9.04 -1.67
C CYS A 84 -27.10 -8.92 -2.72
N SER A 85 -26.15 -8.00 -2.53
CA SER A 85 -25.04 -7.72 -3.43
C SER A 85 -23.99 -8.82 -3.36
N LEU A 86 -23.30 -9.01 -4.47
CA LEU A 86 -22.12 -9.87 -4.52
C LEU A 86 -21.06 -9.35 -3.56
N LEU A 87 -20.47 -10.28 -2.81
CA LEU A 87 -19.33 -10.01 -1.96
C LEU A 87 -18.10 -9.75 -2.85
N ARG A 88 -17.34 -8.69 -2.55
CA ARG A 88 -16.14 -8.33 -3.30
C ARG A 88 -14.94 -8.19 -2.38
N GLY A 89 -13.78 -8.54 -2.90
CA GLY A 89 -12.49 -8.21 -2.31
C GLY A 89 -11.94 -6.92 -2.89
N LEU A 90 -11.43 -6.06 -2.03
CA LEU A 90 -10.76 -4.83 -2.39
C LEU A 90 -9.32 -4.89 -1.88
N LEU A 91 -8.37 -4.90 -2.80
CA LEU A 91 -6.95 -4.80 -2.51
C LEU A 91 -6.56 -3.33 -2.31
N ILE A 92 -5.87 -3.04 -1.21
CA ILE A 92 -5.43 -1.69 -0.82
C ILE A 92 -3.96 -1.72 -0.41
N ASP A 93 -3.40 -0.53 -0.15
CA ASP A 93 -2.06 -0.35 0.42
C ASP A 93 -0.91 -0.77 -0.53
N PHE A 94 -0.66 0.10 -1.51
CA PHE A 94 0.38 -0.08 -2.53
C PHE A 94 1.70 0.60 -2.15
N ASP A 95 1.95 0.90 -0.88
CA ASP A 95 3.15 1.62 -0.45
C ASP A 95 4.45 0.81 -0.70
N PHE A 96 4.34 -0.52 -0.75
CA PHE A 96 5.43 -1.44 -1.10
C PHE A 96 5.42 -1.89 -2.56
N ALA A 97 4.49 -1.39 -3.37
CA ALA A 97 4.30 -1.86 -4.74
C ALA A 97 5.52 -1.57 -5.63
N VAL A 98 5.81 -2.51 -6.52
CA VAL A 98 7.00 -2.47 -7.38
C VAL A 98 6.58 -2.50 -8.84
N SER A 99 7.11 -1.58 -9.65
CA SER A 99 6.94 -1.64 -11.09
C SER A 99 7.84 -2.72 -11.69
N VAL A 100 7.24 -3.63 -12.44
CA VAL A 100 7.94 -4.63 -13.24
C VAL A 100 8.38 -3.96 -14.54
N ASP A 101 9.54 -3.30 -14.50
CA ASP A 101 10.09 -2.66 -15.70
C ASP A 101 10.61 -3.76 -16.65
N ARG A 102 9.87 -4.04 -17.74
CA ARG A 102 10.24 -5.09 -18.71
C ARG A 102 11.64 -4.87 -19.34
N ASN A 103 12.20 -3.66 -19.21
CA ASN A 103 13.45 -3.25 -19.86
C ASN A 103 14.57 -2.85 -18.88
N LYS A 104 14.38 -2.92 -17.56
CA LYS A 104 15.44 -2.60 -16.59
C LYS A 104 15.41 -3.56 -15.42
N LEU A 105 16.61 -3.98 -15.00
CA LEU A 105 16.84 -4.57 -13.67
C LEU A 105 16.48 -3.49 -12.64
N THR A 106 15.23 -3.50 -12.16
CA THR A 106 14.85 -2.65 -11.04
C THR A 106 15.69 -3.04 -9.84
N ALA A 107 16.28 -2.05 -9.17
CA ALA A 107 16.98 -2.30 -7.92
C ALA A 107 16.03 -3.06 -6.99
N ARG A 108 16.51 -4.19 -6.46
CA ARG A 108 15.75 -5.04 -5.55
C ARG A 108 15.11 -4.18 -4.46
N PRO A 109 13.79 -4.26 -4.24
CA PRO A 109 13.19 -3.64 -3.06
C PRO A 109 13.91 -4.17 -1.83
N ALA A 110 14.13 -3.31 -0.82
CA ALA A 110 14.61 -3.80 0.48
C ALA A 110 13.67 -4.91 0.98
N GLN A 111 14.14 -5.81 1.84
CA GLN A 111 13.28 -6.77 2.54
C GLN A 111 12.12 -6.02 3.21
N SER A 112 10.96 -6.07 2.58
CA SER A 112 9.81 -5.21 2.85
C SER A 112 8.52 -6.01 2.76
N GLY A 113 7.47 -5.51 3.40
CA GLY A 113 6.20 -6.20 3.57
C GLY A 113 6.01 -6.76 4.97
N THR A 114 4.84 -7.34 5.19
CA THR A 114 4.38 -7.80 6.48
C THR A 114 4.96 -9.19 6.81
N LEU A 115 5.87 -9.26 7.80
CA LEU A 115 6.69 -10.45 8.10
C LEU A 115 5.94 -11.81 8.08
N PRO A 116 4.76 -11.99 8.72
CA PRO A 116 4.01 -13.25 8.66
C PRO A 116 3.59 -13.72 7.26
N TYR A 117 3.47 -12.80 6.30
CA TYR A 117 2.99 -13.07 4.95
C TYR A 117 4.09 -12.98 3.90
N MET A 118 5.32 -12.65 4.30
CA MET A 118 6.42 -12.46 3.37
C MET A 118 6.81 -13.77 2.68
N SER A 119 6.97 -13.75 1.35
CA SER A 119 7.48 -14.91 0.60
C SER A 119 8.85 -15.36 1.12
N ILE A 120 9.15 -16.65 1.02
CA ILE A 120 10.44 -17.21 1.45
C ILE A 120 11.60 -16.52 0.73
N ALA A 121 11.47 -16.26 -0.57
CA ALA A 121 12.52 -15.61 -1.35
C ALA A 121 12.82 -14.18 -0.85
N ASN A 122 11.77 -13.43 -0.47
CA ASN A 122 11.91 -12.10 0.12
C ASN A 122 12.46 -12.19 1.56
N PHE A 123 11.96 -13.13 2.36
CA PHE A 123 12.37 -13.33 3.75
C PHE A 123 13.83 -13.77 3.90
N GLU A 124 14.29 -14.72 3.08
CA GLU A 124 15.66 -15.22 3.08
C GLU A 124 16.63 -14.30 2.31
N ASN A 125 16.12 -13.19 1.77
CA ASN A 125 16.88 -12.24 0.97
C ASN A 125 17.58 -12.92 -0.23
N ILE A 126 16.94 -13.92 -0.85
CA ILE A 126 17.46 -14.63 -2.05
C ILE A 126 17.50 -13.63 -3.22
N ALA A 127 18.57 -13.65 -4.01
CA ALA A 127 18.80 -12.69 -5.11
C ALA A 127 17.93 -12.95 -6.36
N THR A 128 16.64 -13.22 -6.17
CA THR A 128 15.62 -13.31 -7.20
C THR A 128 14.80 -12.03 -7.22
N GLU A 129 14.37 -11.63 -8.42
CA GLU A 129 13.40 -10.54 -8.55
C GLU A 129 12.06 -10.95 -7.95
N HIS A 130 11.34 -9.99 -7.36
CA HIS A 130 9.97 -10.24 -6.89
C HIS A 130 9.08 -10.50 -8.10
N THR A 131 8.27 -11.53 -8.02
CA THR A 131 7.37 -11.95 -9.09
C THR A 131 5.94 -12.02 -8.58
N ALA A 132 5.00 -12.27 -9.49
CA ALA A 132 3.62 -12.56 -9.08
C ALA A 132 3.55 -13.75 -8.12
N LEU A 133 4.45 -14.73 -8.24
CA LEU A 133 4.44 -15.92 -7.39
C LEU A 133 4.69 -15.59 -5.92
N ASP A 134 5.48 -14.56 -5.64
CA ASP A 134 5.73 -14.10 -4.27
C ASP A 134 4.45 -13.51 -3.64
N ASP A 135 3.67 -12.76 -4.42
CA ASP A 135 2.37 -12.23 -3.96
C ASP A 135 1.33 -13.35 -3.80
N TRP A 136 1.37 -14.37 -4.66
CA TRP A 136 0.55 -15.59 -4.51
C TRP A 136 0.96 -16.45 -3.32
N GLU A 137 2.27 -16.55 -3.01
CA GLU A 137 2.76 -17.23 -1.82
C GLU A 137 2.28 -16.52 -0.54
N SER A 138 2.33 -15.19 -0.55
CA SER A 138 1.82 -14.35 0.53
C SER A 138 0.32 -14.59 0.79
N LEU A 139 -0.48 -14.79 -0.27
CA LEU A 139 -1.90 -15.17 -0.15
C LEU A 139 -2.09 -16.52 0.56
N LEU A 140 -1.22 -17.50 0.32
CA LEU A 140 -1.31 -18.80 1.00
C LEU A 140 -1.15 -18.63 2.52
N TYR A 141 -0.24 -17.76 2.95
CA TYR A 141 -0.08 -17.42 4.37
C TYR A 141 -1.23 -16.64 4.97
N VAL A 142 -2.09 -16.00 4.16
CA VAL A 142 -3.36 -15.41 4.64
C VAL A 142 -4.39 -16.48 4.96
N ILE A 143 -4.33 -17.64 4.28
CA ILE A 143 -5.28 -18.74 4.44
C ILE A 143 -4.88 -19.69 5.59
N CYS A 144 -3.57 -19.83 5.87
CA CYS A 144 -3.03 -20.71 6.91
C CYS A 144 -3.13 -20.14 8.33
#